data_AF-A0A6V6ZI37-F1
#
_entry.id   AF-A0A6V6ZI37-F1
#
_cell.length_a   1.000
_cell.length_b   1.000
_cell.length_c   1.000
_cell.angle_alpha   90.00
_cell.angle_beta   90.00
_cell.angle_gamma   90.00
#
_symmetry.space_group_name_H-M   'P 1'
#
loop_
_entity.id
_entity.type
_entity.pdbx_description
1 polymer ?
#
loop_
_entity_poly.entity_id
_entity_poly.type
_entity_poly.pdbx_seq_one_letter_code
_entity_poly.pdbx_strand_id
1 'polypeptide(L)'
;MTARNLIFSVALIASPAHSQDVLRSIEMPAHRALIAQLDEEALTPFETDGCSGGLSASWRFVADTFPKFRALYEAHPPWEGCCITHDHAYHNAGSALTAEDSFEARVSADSALRACVKQHGEDHADDYALRYDMTPDQIRLAHSVTAEAMHAAVRFGGAPCSGLPWRWGFGYPGCSVFLPLTPARE
;
A
#
# COMPACT_ATOMS: atom_id res chain seq x y z
N MET A 1 -11.10 5.29 -57.22
CA MET A 1 -10.66 4.01 -56.62
C MET A 1 -9.83 4.35 -55.39
N THR A 2 -10.41 4.17 -54.21
CA THR A 2 -9.88 4.58 -52.91
C THR A 2 -8.90 3.54 -52.38
N ALA A 3 -7.65 3.96 -52.13
CA ALA A 3 -6.65 3.14 -51.48
C ALA A 3 -6.96 3.06 -49.98
N ARG A 4 -7.12 1.82 -49.51
CA ARG A 4 -7.62 1.44 -48.20
C ARG A 4 -6.52 1.59 -47.14
N ASN A 5 -6.74 2.47 -46.17
CA ASN A 5 -5.91 2.64 -44.98
C ASN A 5 -5.75 1.30 -44.24
N LEU A 6 -4.52 0.81 -44.12
CA LEU A 6 -4.14 -0.16 -43.08
C LEU A 6 -3.69 0.62 -41.86
N ILE A 7 -4.60 0.78 -40.89
CA ILE A 7 -4.23 1.14 -39.52
C ILE A 7 -4.07 -0.19 -38.77
N PHE A 8 -2.82 -0.60 -38.56
CA PHE A 8 -2.51 -1.64 -37.58
C PHE A 8 -2.56 -1.00 -36.20
N SER A 9 -3.70 -1.14 -35.52
CA SER A 9 -3.81 -0.86 -34.09
C SER A 9 -3.14 -2.00 -33.33
N VAL A 10 -1.90 -1.79 -32.88
CA VAL A 10 -1.26 -2.64 -31.88
C VAL A 10 -1.90 -2.30 -30.53
N ALA A 11 -2.92 -3.06 -30.15
CA ALA A 11 -3.42 -3.06 -28.77
C ALA A 11 -2.43 -3.89 -27.92
N LEU A 12 -1.51 -3.22 -27.25
CA LEU A 12 -0.69 -3.80 -26.18
C LEU A 12 -1.62 -4.10 -24.99
N ILE A 13 -2.25 -5.26 -25.00
CA ILE A 13 -2.85 -5.83 -23.79
C ILE A 13 -1.68 -6.38 -22.98
N ALA A 14 -1.08 -5.55 -22.12
CA ALA A 14 -0.08 -6.01 -21.18
C ALA A 14 -0.77 -6.97 -20.18
N SER A 15 -0.44 -8.26 -20.24
CA SER A 15 -0.90 -9.24 -19.27
C SER A 15 -0.43 -8.86 -17.85
N PRO A 16 -1.18 -9.19 -16.78
CA PRO A 16 -0.83 -8.86 -15.40
C PRO A 16 0.52 -9.44 -14.94
N ALA A 17 0.96 -10.56 -15.52
CA ALA A 17 2.31 -11.09 -15.28
C ALA A 17 3.41 -10.15 -15.83
N HIS A 18 3.21 -9.61 -17.04
CA HIS A 18 4.18 -8.71 -17.66
C HIS A 18 4.27 -7.35 -16.93
N SER A 19 3.16 -6.86 -16.35
CA SER A 19 3.20 -5.62 -15.57
C SER A 19 3.95 -5.78 -14.24
N GLN A 20 3.85 -6.94 -13.59
CA GLN A 20 4.62 -7.25 -12.38
C GLN A 20 6.11 -7.42 -12.67
N ASP A 21 6.49 -8.07 -13.78
CA ASP A 21 7.90 -8.20 -14.18
C ASP A 21 8.55 -6.83 -14.47
N VAL A 22 7.80 -5.91 -15.07
CA VAL A 22 8.26 -4.53 -15.31
C VAL A 22 8.41 -3.77 -13.99
N LEU A 23 7.42 -3.83 -13.10
CA LEU A 23 7.49 -3.22 -11.77
C LEU A 23 8.67 -3.76 -10.96
N ARG A 24 8.89 -5.08 -10.98
CA ARG A 24 10.04 -5.73 -10.36
C ARG A 24 11.34 -5.15 -10.87
N SER A 25 11.48 -5.03 -12.18
CA SER A 25 12.70 -4.49 -12.82
C SER A 25 12.97 -3.04 -12.41
N ILE A 26 11.92 -2.22 -12.22
CA ILE A 26 12.02 -0.83 -11.80
C ILE A 26 12.35 -0.69 -10.31
N GLU A 27 11.72 -1.50 -9.44
CA GLU A 27 11.86 -1.39 -7.97
C GLU A 27 13.14 -2.07 -7.44
N MET A 28 13.68 -3.08 -8.16
CA MET A 28 14.78 -3.90 -7.67
C MET A 28 16.04 -3.13 -7.23
N PRO A 29 16.50 -2.07 -7.93
CA PRO A 29 17.64 -1.27 -7.45
C PRO A 29 17.43 -0.71 -6.05
N ALA A 30 16.19 -0.28 -5.72
CA ALA A 30 15.86 0.26 -4.41
C ALA A 30 15.74 -0.84 -3.35
N HIS A 31 15.23 -2.02 -3.70
CA HIS A 31 15.27 -3.18 -2.80
C HIS A 31 16.70 -3.60 -2.46
N ARG A 32 17.60 -3.68 -3.45
CA ARG A 32 19.03 -3.97 -3.20
C ARG A 32 19.68 -2.92 -2.30
N ALA A 33 19.37 -1.64 -2.54
CA ALA A 33 19.89 -0.55 -1.72
C ALA A 33 19.38 -0.62 -0.27
N LEU A 34 18.13 -1.02 -0.05
CA LEU A 34 17.58 -1.25 1.28
C LEU A 34 18.27 -2.45 1.96
N ILE A 35 18.36 -3.60 1.29
CA ILE A 35 18.98 -4.82 1.83
C ILE A 35 20.44 -4.59 2.23
N ALA A 36 21.19 -3.84 1.44
CA ALA A 36 22.57 -3.47 1.76
C ALA A 36 22.71 -2.63 3.05
N GLN A 37 21.61 -2.07 3.56
CA GLN A 37 21.57 -1.27 4.79
C GLN A 37 20.88 -1.97 5.97
N LEU A 38 20.36 -3.18 5.77
CA LEU A 38 19.69 -3.89 6.85
C LEU A 38 20.71 -4.34 7.90
N ASP A 39 20.57 -3.77 9.08
CA ASP A 39 21.20 -4.19 10.31
C ASP A 39 20.09 -4.25 11.37
N GLU A 40 19.92 -5.39 12.04
CA GLU A 40 18.86 -5.57 13.05
C GLU A 40 19.04 -4.59 14.21
N GLU A 41 20.28 -4.22 14.55
CA GLU A 41 20.56 -3.21 15.57
C GLU A 41 20.12 -1.80 15.15
N ALA A 42 19.86 -1.59 13.85
CA ALA A 42 19.42 -0.33 13.28
C ALA A 42 17.89 -0.21 13.10
N LEU A 43 17.11 -1.25 13.42
CA LEU A 43 15.65 -1.19 13.35
C LEU A 43 15.11 -0.34 14.51
N THR A 44 14.45 0.77 14.17
CA THR A 44 13.83 1.64 15.17
C THR A 44 12.62 0.98 15.83
N PRO A 45 12.15 1.48 16.99
CA PRO A 45 10.85 1.09 17.52
C PRO A 45 9.73 1.38 16.51
N PHE A 46 8.72 0.50 16.48
CA PHE A 46 7.58 0.66 15.58
C PHE A 46 6.73 1.89 15.95
N GLU A 47 6.46 2.73 14.97
CA GLU A 47 5.53 3.86 15.05
C GLU A 47 4.59 3.82 13.82
N THR A 48 3.33 4.19 14.01
CA THR A 48 2.30 4.25 12.96
C THR A 48 1.44 5.50 13.15
N ASP A 49 1.05 6.14 12.05
CA ASP A 49 0.08 7.24 12.04
C ASP A 49 -1.36 6.76 11.72
N GLY A 50 -1.56 5.44 11.60
CA GLY A 50 -2.77 4.78 11.14
C GLY A 50 -2.71 4.56 9.63
N CYS A 51 -3.70 5.06 8.89
CA CYS A 51 -3.58 5.13 7.45
C CYS A 51 -2.72 6.35 7.06
N SER A 52 -1.53 6.05 6.53
CA SER A 52 -0.49 6.99 6.11
C SER A 52 -0.97 8.14 5.21
N GLY A 53 -0.14 9.19 5.11
CA GLY A 53 -0.45 10.39 4.33
C GLY A 53 -1.40 11.35 5.04
N GLY A 54 -1.54 11.22 6.36
CA GLY A 54 -2.41 12.07 7.19
C GLY A 54 -3.89 11.72 7.12
N LEU A 55 -4.27 10.58 6.52
CA LEU A 55 -5.68 10.18 6.40
C LEU A 55 -6.32 9.95 7.77
N SER A 56 -5.68 9.17 8.63
CA SER A 56 -6.16 8.91 9.99
C SER A 56 -6.18 10.17 10.86
N ALA A 57 -5.16 11.03 10.75
CA ALA A 57 -5.14 12.30 11.47
C ALA A 57 -6.28 13.24 11.02
N SER A 58 -6.52 13.34 9.71
CA SER A 58 -7.60 14.16 9.16
C SER A 58 -8.98 13.62 9.55
N TRP A 59 -9.16 12.28 9.55
CA TRP A 59 -10.40 11.64 10.00
C TRP A 59 -10.71 11.97 11.46
N ARG A 60 -9.72 11.78 12.34
CA ARG A 60 -9.83 12.12 13.77
C ARG A 60 -10.17 13.59 13.96
N PHE A 61 -9.53 14.49 13.23
CA PHE A 61 -9.85 15.92 13.27
C PHE A 61 -11.31 16.20 12.90
N VAL A 62 -11.83 15.60 11.82
CA VAL A 62 -13.24 15.75 11.43
C VAL A 62 -14.16 15.15 12.50
N ALA A 63 -13.86 13.97 13.02
CA ALA A 63 -14.66 13.33 14.07
C ALA A 63 -14.71 14.16 15.37
N ASP A 64 -13.59 14.73 15.79
CA ASP A 64 -13.52 15.57 16.99
C ASP A 64 -14.23 16.91 16.80
N THR A 65 -14.25 17.43 15.57
CA THR A 65 -14.91 18.71 15.23
C THR A 65 -16.42 18.56 15.09
N PHE A 66 -16.90 17.42 14.57
CA PHE A 66 -18.31 17.23 14.22
C PHE A 66 -18.91 16.03 14.98
N PRO A 67 -19.62 16.25 16.11
CA PRO A 67 -20.16 15.17 16.94
C PRO A 67 -21.08 14.19 16.19
N LYS A 68 -21.85 14.70 15.21
CA LYS A 68 -22.70 13.85 14.36
C LYS A 68 -21.89 12.93 13.45
N PHE A 69 -20.76 13.41 12.93
CA PHE A 69 -19.84 12.59 12.13
C PHE A 69 -19.26 11.48 13.02
N ARG A 70 -18.73 11.81 14.20
CA ARG A 70 -18.19 10.81 15.13
C ARG A 70 -19.21 9.78 15.60
N ALA A 71 -20.45 10.18 15.85
CA ALA A 71 -21.50 9.22 16.22
C ALA A 71 -21.79 8.23 15.08
N LEU A 72 -21.69 8.69 13.83
CA LEU A 72 -22.00 7.91 12.65
C LEU A 72 -20.82 7.06 12.19
N TYR A 73 -19.63 7.65 12.06
CA TYR A 73 -18.42 7.10 11.43
C TYR A 73 -17.28 6.81 12.42
N GLU A 74 -17.54 6.98 13.72
CA GLU A 74 -16.60 6.73 14.81
C GLU A 74 -15.38 7.66 14.79
N ALA A 75 -14.43 7.39 15.69
CA ALA A 75 -13.24 8.23 15.87
C ALA A 75 -12.15 7.97 14.82
N HIS A 76 -12.16 6.79 14.20
CA HIS A 76 -11.13 6.31 13.28
C HIS A 76 -11.77 5.77 12.01
N PRO A 77 -11.05 5.76 10.88
CA PRO A 77 -11.51 5.07 9.68
C PRO A 77 -11.80 3.59 10.00
N PRO A 78 -12.88 3.00 9.46
CA PRO A 78 -13.27 1.62 9.75
C PRO A 78 -12.15 0.59 9.51
N TRP A 79 -11.30 0.83 8.50
CA TRP A 79 -10.21 -0.06 8.09
C TRP A 79 -8.84 0.35 8.66
N GLU A 80 -8.76 1.22 9.67
CA GLU A 80 -7.47 1.68 10.23
C GLU A 80 -6.60 0.51 10.72
N GLY A 81 -7.22 -0.54 11.26
CA GLY A 81 -6.51 -1.76 11.65
C GLY A 81 -5.80 -2.48 10.49
N CYS A 82 -6.35 -2.41 9.27
CA CYS A 82 -5.69 -2.94 8.08
C CYS A 82 -4.43 -2.13 7.74
N CYS A 83 -4.50 -0.80 7.88
CA CYS A 83 -3.35 0.09 7.67
C CYS A 83 -2.24 -0.17 8.70
N ILE A 84 -2.57 -0.31 9.98
CA ILE A 84 -1.57 -0.60 11.03
C ILE A 84 -0.87 -1.95 10.79
N THR A 85 -1.61 -2.96 10.34
CA THR A 85 -1.04 -4.27 9.99
C THR A 85 -0.09 -4.16 8.79
N HIS A 86 -0.45 -3.34 7.80
CA HIS A 86 0.41 -3.05 6.64
C HIS A 86 1.67 -2.29 7.03
N ASP A 87 1.55 -1.29 7.92
CA ASP A 87 2.67 -0.53 8.47
C ASP A 87 3.67 -1.43 9.18
N HIS A 88 3.22 -2.46 9.92
CA HIS A 88 4.13 -3.41 10.56
C HIS A 88 5.03 -4.13 9.54
N ALA A 89 4.47 -4.57 8.41
CA ALA A 89 5.24 -5.19 7.34
C ALA A 89 6.17 -4.18 6.66
N TYR A 90 5.71 -2.95 6.47
CA TYR A 90 6.51 -1.88 5.90
C TYR A 90 7.68 -1.47 6.81
N HIS A 91 7.45 -1.41 8.11
CA HIS A 91 8.43 -1.00 9.10
C HIS A 91 9.69 -1.85 9.04
N ASN A 92 9.53 -3.18 9.10
CA ASN A 92 10.63 -4.14 9.15
C ASN A 92 11.00 -4.74 7.79
N ALA A 93 10.50 -4.15 6.69
CA ALA A 93 10.69 -4.63 5.32
C ALA A 93 10.31 -6.12 5.14
N GLY A 94 9.24 -6.55 5.82
CA GLY A 94 8.75 -7.93 5.79
C GLY A 94 9.76 -8.96 6.32
N SER A 95 10.74 -8.52 7.13
CA SER A 95 11.86 -9.36 7.59
C SER A 95 12.68 -9.99 6.45
N ALA A 96 12.67 -9.36 5.27
CA ALA A 96 13.39 -9.86 4.11
C ALA A 96 14.91 -9.79 4.28
N LEU A 97 15.60 -10.84 3.84
CA LEU A 97 17.06 -10.94 3.90
C LEU A 97 17.72 -10.71 2.53
N THR A 98 16.97 -10.90 1.45
CA THR A 98 17.40 -10.69 0.07
C THR A 98 16.52 -9.66 -0.62
N ALA A 99 17.01 -9.09 -1.74
CA ALA A 99 16.27 -8.07 -2.47
C ALA A 99 14.99 -8.64 -3.10
N GLU A 100 15.08 -9.89 -3.55
CA GLU A 100 13.98 -10.68 -4.07
C GLU A 100 12.91 -10.93 -2.99
N ASP A 101 13.30 -11.42 -1.81
CA ASP A 101 12.37 -11.60 -0.70
C ASP A 101 11.72 -10.28 -0.31
N SER A 102 12.47 -9.18 -0.35
CA SER A 102 11.95 -7.87 -0.02
C SER A 102 10.91 -7.38 -1.02
N PHE A 103 11.11 -7.64 -2.31
CA PHE A 103 10.12 -7.30 -3.34
C PHE A 103 8.85 -8.11 -3.16
N GLU A 104 8.97 -9.43 -3.01
CA GLU A 104 7.81 -10.33 -2.83
C GLU A 104 7.06 -10.03 -1.53
N ALA A 105 7.76 -9.76 -0.43
CA ALA A 105 7.16 -9.37 0.84
C ALA A 105 6.36 -8.07 0.73
N ARG A 106 6.85 -7.08 -0.03
CA ARG A 106 6.12 -5.83 -0.30
C ARG A 106 4.85 -6.08 -1.12
N VAL A 107 4.96 -6.84 -2.21
CA VAL A 107 3.79 -7.22 -3.04
C VAL A 107 2.75 -7.96 -2.21
N SER A 108 3.19 -8.86 -1.33
CA SER A 108 2.34 -9.60 -0.40
C SER A 108 1.65 -8.67 0.60
N ALA A 109 2.40 -7.76 1.24
CA ALA A 109 1.87 -6.79 2.20
C ALA A 109 0.79 -5.90 1.55
N ASP A 110 1.06 -5.37 0.35
CA ASP A 110 0.13 -4.51 -0.37
C ASP A 110 -1.15 -5.26 -0.77
N SER A 111 -1.00 -6.51 -1.20
CA SER A 111 -2.13 -7.38 -1.52
C SER A 111 -2.95 -7.75 -0.28
N ALA A 112 -2.29 -7.96 0.86
CA ALA A 112 -2.92 -8.24 2.15
C ALA A 112 -3.72 -7.02 2.66
N LEU A 113 -3.21 -5.80 2.50
CA LEU A 113 -3.95 -4.56 2.80
C LEU A 113 -5.24 -4.50 1.98
N ARG A 114 -5.14 -4.70 0.66
CA ARG A 114 -6.31 -4.71 -0.25
C ARG A 114 -7.34 -5.76 0.18
N ALA A 115 -6.89 -6.97 0.48
CA ALA A 115 -7.76 -8.05 0.92
C ALA A 115 -8.42 -7.74 2.26
N CYS A 116 -7.68 -7.21 3.23
CA CYS A 116 -8.19 -6.83 4.55
C CYS A 116 -9.29 -5.78 4.45
N VAL A 117 -9.09 -4.72 3.65
CA VAL A 117 -10.10 -3.66 3.48
C VAL A 117 -11.37 -4.19 2.80
N LYS A 118 -11.23 -5.08 1.81
CA LYS A 118 -12.38 -5.75 1.19
C LYS A 118 -13.13 -6.63 2.18
N GLN A 119 -12.41 -7.48 2.91
CA GLN A 119 -12.99 -8.38 3.90
C GLN A 119 -13.70 -7.60 5.01
N HIS A 120 -13.12 -6.48 5.45
CA HIS A 120 -13.78 -5.58 6.39
C HIS A 120 -15.14 -5.11 5.89
N GLY A 121 -15.24 -4.72 4.61
CA GLY A 121 -16.51 -4.38 3.97
C GLY A 121 -17.48 -5.56 3.89
N GLU A 122 -16.96 -6.78 3.68
CA GLU A 122 -17.79 -7.98 3.64
C GLU A 122 -18.39 -8.32 5.01
N ASP A 123 -17.58 -8.24 6.06
CA ASP A 123 -17.93 -8.62 7.43
C ASP A 123 -18.92 -7.64 8.07
N HIS A 124 -18.87 -6.36 7.69
CA HIS A 124 -19.67 -5.29 8.28
C HIS A 124 -20.77 -4.77 7.37
N ALA A 125 -21.00 -5.39 6.21
CA ALA A 125 -21.91 -4.88 5.18
C ALA A 125 -23.32 -4.61 5.72
N ASP A 126 -23.89 -5.54 6.49
CA ASP A 126 -25.26 -5.44 6.99
C ASP A 126 -25.39 -4.39 8.11
N ASP A 127 -24.42 -4.32 9.02
CA ASP A 127 -24.39 -3.33 10.10
C ASP A 127 -24.25 -1.91 9.53
N TYR A 128 -23.32 -1.72 8.60
CA TYR A 128 -23.08 -0.43 7.97
C TYR A 128 -24.20 -0.01 7.02
N ALA A 129 -24.85 -0.96 6.36
CA ALA A 129 -26.03 -0.69 5.54
C ALA A 129 -27.14 -0.06 6.39
N LEU A 130 -27.43 -0.65 7.55
CA LEU A 130 -28.40 -0.10 8.50
C LEU A 130 -27.96 1.27 9.02
N ARG A 131 -26.68 1.41 9.39
CA ARG A 131 -26.15 2.63 9.99
C ARG A 131 -26.12 3.82 9.04
N TYR A 132 -25.79 3.60 7.77
CA TYR A 132 -25.58 4.65 6.78
C TYR A 132 -26.75 4.84 5.81
N ASP A 133 -27.88 4.17 6.04
CA ASP A 133 -29.05 4.17 5.13
C ASP A 133 -28.65 3.76 3.69
N MET A 134 -27.92 2.67 3.59
CA MET A 134 -27.38 2.09 2.36
C MET A 134 -27.81 0.62 2.22
N THR A 135 -27.55 0.01 1.07
CA THR A 135 -27.64 -1.45 0.91
C THR A 135 -26.31 -2.12 1.27
N PRO A 136 -26.32 -3.40 1.69
CA PRO A 136 -25.08 -4.15 1.92
C PRO A 136 -24.16 -4.15 0.69
N ASP A 137 -24.72 -4.23 -0.51
CA ASP A 137 -23.95 -4.17 -1.77
C ASP A 137 -23.24 -2.82 -1.97
N GLN A 138 -23.87 -1.71 -1.57
CA GLN A 138 -23.23 -0.39 -1.60
C GLN A 138 -22.04 -0.31 -0.63
N ILE A 139 -22.16 -0.92 0.55
CA ILE A 139 -21.05 -0.97 1.52
C ILE A 139 -19.89 -1.82 0.99
N ARG A 140 -20.16 -3.00 0.44
CA ARG A 140 -19.16 -3.88 -0.18
C ARG A 140 -18.46 -3.16 -1.34
N LEU A 141 -19.22 -2.48 -2.19
CA LEU A 141 -18.67 -1.71 -3.31
C LEU A 141 -17.77 -0.56 -2.83
N ALA A 142 -18.22 0.21 -1.84
CA ALA A 142 -17.44 1.32 -1.29
C ALA A 142 -16.10 0.83 -0.72
N HIS A 143 -16.10 -0.26 0.05
CA HIS A 143 -14.88 -0.87 0.57
C HIS A 143 -13.99 -1.44 -0.54
N SER A 144 -14.58 -2.08 -1.56
CA SER A 144 -13.80 -2.58 -2.69
C SER A 144 -13.11 -1.47 -3.46
N VAL A 145 -13.78 -0.35 -3.75
CA VAL A 145 -13.18 0.81 -4.43
C VAL A 145 -12.07 1.42 -3.58
N THR A 146 -12.31 1.61 -2.28
CA THR A 146 -11.29 2.07 -1.33
C THR A 146 -10.07 1.16 -1.31
N ALA A 147 -10.27 -0.16 -1.28
CA ALA A 147 -9.20 -1.15 -1.28
C ALA A 147 -8.35 -1.09 -2.56
N GLU A 148 -8.97 -0.94 -3.74
CA GLU A 148 -8.22 -0.77 -5.00
C GLU A 148 -7.41 0.53 -5.00
N ALA A 149 -8.01 1.63 -4.53
CA ALA A 149 -7.34 2.93 -4.45
C ALA A 149 -6.14 2.89 -3.51
N MET A 150 -6.31 2.29 -2.32
CA MET A 150 -5.23 2.10 -1.35
C MET A 150 -4.10 1.24 -1.92
N HIS A 151 -4.43 0.11 -2.52
CA HIS A 151 -3.45 -0.77 -3.17
C HIS A 151 -2.63 0.00 -4.23
N ALA A 152 -3.28 0.75 -5.10
CA ALA A 152 -2.59 1.58 -6.09
C ALA A 152 -1.68 2.64 -5.44
N ALA A 153 -2.17 3.29 -4.38
CA ALA A 153 -1.41 4.31 -3.66
C ALA A 153 -0.15 3.74 -2.99
N VAL A 154 -0.22 2.59 -2.31
CA VAL A 154 0.94 1.99 -1.63
C VAL A 154 1.95 1.36 -2.61
N ARG A 155 1.49 0.84 -3.76
CA ARG A 155 2.38 0.40 -4.85
C ARG A 155 3.21 1.56 -5.39
N PHE A 156 2.60 2.71 -5.61
CA PHE A 156 3.31 3.87 -6.18
C PHE A 156 4.11 4.67 -5.14
N GLY A 157 3.49 4.98 -4.00
CA GLY A 157 4.05 5.87 -2.97
C GLY A 157 4.87 5.17 -1.89
N GLY A 158 4.85 3.84 -1.82
CA GLY A 158 5.51 3.07 -0.76
C GLY A 158 6.87 2.50 -1.13
N ALA A 159 7.45 2.86 -2.27
CA ALA A 159 8.72 2.28 -2.74
C ALA A 159 9.87 2.52 -1.74
N PRO A 160 10.82 1.56 -1.60
CA PRO A 160 11.99 1.74 -0.75
C PRO A 160 12.87 2.88 -1.24
N CYS A 161 13.69 3.44 -0.34
CA CYS A 161 14.66 4.51 -0.66
C CYS A 161 14.06 5.78 -1.30
N SER A 162 12.75 6.02 -1.15
CA SER A 162 12.06 7.21 -1.66
C SER A 162 12.25 8.45 -0.79
N GLY A 163 12.76 8.29 0.44
CA GLY A 163 12.86 9.36 1.44
C GLY A 163 11.54 9.69 2.14
N LEU A 164 10.44 9.03 1.76
CA LEU A 164 9.15 9.19 2.42
C LEU A 164 9.15 8.50 3.79
N PRO A 165 8.45 9.06 4.80
CA PRO A 165 8.46 8.50 6.15
C PRO A 165 7.66 7.18 6.26
N TRP A 166 6.78 6.89 5.30
CA TRP A 166 6.02 5.63 5.17
C TRP A 166 6.56 4.70 4.07
N ARG A 167 7.81 4.90 3.65
CA ARG A 167 8.44 4.03 2.63
C ARG A 167 8.54 2.58 3.12
N TRP A 168 8.64 1.64 2.19
CA TRP A 168 9.05 0.28 2.53
C TRP A 168 10.41 0.27 3.22
N GLY A 169 10.49 -0.39 4.37
CA GLY A 169 11.65 -0.40 5.27
C GLY A 169 11.80 0.89 6.08
N PHE A 170 10.73 1.60 6.41
CA PHE A 170 10.84 2.89 7.10
C PHE A 170 11.46 2.81 8.51
N GLY A 171 11.43 1.64 9.14
CA GLY A 171 12.09 1.41 10.43
C GLY A 171 13.62 1.34 10.36
N TYR A 172 14.18 1.23 9.15
CA TYR A 172 15.63 1.24 8.95
C TYR A 172 16.12 2.65 8.59
N PRO A 173 17.44 2.90 8.65
CA PRO A 173 18.04 4.12 8.13
C PRO A 173 17.63 4.42 6.67
N GLY A 174 17.74 5.69 6.29
CA GLY A 174 17.42 6.13 4.94
C GLY A 174 18.39 5.56 3.90
N CYS A 175 17.85 4.96 2.84
CA CYS A 175 18.62 4.41 1.73
C CYS A 175 18.50 5.23 0.45
N SER A 176 19.43 5.05 -0.48
CA SER A 176 19.44 5.70 -1.79
C SER A 176 20.03 4.77 -2.85
N VAL A 177 19.41 4.76 -4.03
CA VAL A 177 19.94 4.05 -5.21
C VAL A 177 21.18 4.73 -5.82
N PHE A 178 21.52 5.93 -5.36
CA PHE A 178 22.65 6.72 -5.87
C PHE A 178 23.86 6.76 -4.93
N LEU A 179 23.75 6.20 -3.71
CA LEU A 179 24.89 6.10 -2.79
C LEU A 179 25.77 4.88 -3.14
N PRO A 180 27.09 4.95 -2.93
CA PRO A 180 27.97 3.81 -3.16
C PRO A 180 27.59 2.68 -2.19
N LEU A 181 26.99 1.62 -2.73
CA LEU A 181 26.58 0.44 -1.98
C LEU A 181 27.81 -0.41 -1.65
N THR A 182 27.91 -0.87 -0.40
CA THR A 182 28.59 -2.13 -0.10
C THR A 182 27.80 -3.23 -0.82
N PRO A 183 28.43 -4.21 -1.50
CA PRO A 183 27.67 -5.22 -2.26
C PRO A 183 26.67 -5.94 -1.35
N ALA A 184 25.41 -5.98 -1.77
CA ALA A 184 24.35 -6.70 -1.09
C ALA A 184 24.65 -8.22 -1.10
N ARG A 185 24.21 -8.94 -0.07
CA ARG A 185 24.21 -10.41 -0.09
C ARG A 185 23.17 -10.88 -1.12
N GLU A 186 23.60 -11.71 -2.07
CA GLU A 186 22.73 -12.47 -2.98
C GLU A 186 22.19 -13.72 -2.27
#